data_AF-G4Z7L7-F1
#
_entry.id   AF-G4Z7L7-F1
#
_cell.length_a   1.000
_cell.length_b   1.000
_cell.length_c   1.000
_cell.angle_alpha   90.00
_cell.angle_beta   90.00
_cell.angle_gamma   90.00
#
_symmetry.space_group_name_H-M   'P 1'
#
loop_
_entity.id
_entity.type
_entity.pdbx_description
1 polymer ?
#
loop_
_entity_poly.entity_id
_entity_poly.type
_entity_poly.pdbx_seq_one_letter_code
_entity_poly.pdbx_strand_id
1 'polypeptide(L)'
;MDALPAVLLLQVLEFLDHEALHAAEQSSHAILALTREHELWRALVEPHVACSEALGRAELWKKMACLAQRPATDDTQLLGGVEAFSSADRPSESPVNTLTSSRCWMELHQLQTTERETQQLQEELEQDQERATLGERIQHRCGCSSGHSCYWSSSASTDQDATEFIDYALNGPCVVNAVQIVPYRVFWHPGSPTYAPKRVRFEFFDVDDLATMQQARRSRALAMRPTAIKPFYASHDYEMQNDMTLQEFVLPQKVAASKKTVLRITLIGRHQAQTFELPQTLLDAEEDRRPKYYCCLSYVNVCGVPWKPVQSSRETDTVAARPYSMSPNLRMAALTGLAVYMTACYEGFIGRTRRWE
;
A
#
# COMPACT_ATOMS: atom_id res chain seq x y z
N MET A 1 -5.12 -29.55 40.74
CA MET A 1 -6.12 -29.65 39.65
C MET A 1 -6.20 -31.06 39.06
N ASP A 2 -5.23 -31.96 39.31
CA ASP A 2 -5.19 -33.30 38.70
C ASP A 2 -6.23 -34.31 39.22
N ALA A 3 -7.13 -33.90 40.12
CA ALA A 3 -8.21 -34.73 40.66
C ALA A 3 -9.60 -34.42 40.04
N LEU A 4 -9.70 -33.38 39.20
CA LEU A 4 -10.96 -33.04 38.54
C LEU A 4 -11.14 -33.89 37.26
N PRO A 5 -12.36 -34.37 36.98
CA PRO A 5 -12.67 -34.99 35.69
C PRO A 5 -12.33 -34.06 34.52
N ALA A 6 -11.83 -34.65 33.42
CA ALA A 6 -11.43 -33.91 32.22
C ALA A 6 -12.50 -32.95 31.68
N VAL A 7 -13.78 -33.34 31.75
CA VAL A 7 -14.91 -32.50 31.33
C VAL A 7 -15.04 -31.21 32.15
N LEU A 8 -14.80 -31.26 33.47
CA LEU A 8 -14.87 -30.07 34.32
C LEU A 8 -13.65 -29.17 34.10
N LEU A 9 -12.48 -29.78 33.89
CA LEU A 9 -11.28 -29.03 33.52
C LEU A 9 -11.48 -28.29 32.20
N LEU A 10 -11.99 -28.97 31.17
CA LEU A 10 -12.26 -28.37 29.87
C LEU A 10 -13.20 -27.16 29.98
N GLN A 11 -14.30 -27.30 30.72
CA GLN A 11 -15.24 -26.20 30.95
C GLN A 11 -14.58 -24.99 31.61
N VAL A 12 -13.62 -25.19 32.51
CA VAL A 12 -12.86 -24.07 33.09
C VAL A 12 -11.88 -23.47 32.07
N LEU A 13 -11.18 -24.33 31.31
CA LEU A 13 -10.17 -23.91 30.33
C LEU A 13 -10.78 -23.06 29.19
N GLU A 14 -12.02 -23.32 28.80
CA GLU A 14 -12.75 -22.56 27.76
C GLU A 14 -12.96 -21.08 28.11
N PHE A 15 -12.91 -20.70 29.39
CA PHE A 15 -13.05 -19.31 29.83
C PHE A 15 -11.71 -18.62 30.11
N LEU A 16 -10.59 -19.32 29.98
CA LEU A 16 -9.28 -18.74 30.23
C LEU A 16 -8.89 -17.81 29.08
N ASP A 17 -8.39 -16.63 29.43
CA ASP A 17 -7.75 -15.75 28.47
C ASP A 17 -6.37 -16.27 28.03
N HIS A 18 -5.71 -15.52 27.14
CA HIS A 18 -4.41 -15.89 26.60
C HIS A 18 -3.34 -16.14 27.68
N GLU A 19 -3.28 -15.30 28.72
CA GLU A 19 -2.27 -15.41 29.78
C GLU A 19 -2.57 -16.59 30.71
N ALA A 20 -3.84 -16.72 31.11
CA ALA A 20 -4.28 -17.78 31.99
C ALA A 20 -4.17 -19.16 31.33
N LEU A 21 -4.49 -19.30 30.04
CA LEU A 21 -4.33 -20.56 29.31
C LEU A 21 -2.84 -20.95 29.20
N HIS A 22 -1.96 -19.97 29.00
CA HIS A 22 -0.52 -20.18 29.03
C HIS A 22 -0.02 -20.72 30.38
N ALA A 23 -0.47 -20.11 31.48
CA ALA A 23 -0.12 -20.55 32.83
C ALA A 23 -0.69 -21.94 33.13
N ALA A 24 -1.92 -22.22 32.68
CA ALA A 24 -2.57 -23.52 32.87
C ALA A 24 -1.79 -24.66 32.18
N GLU A 25 -1.36 -24.47 30.93
CA GLU A 25 -0.53 -25.44 30.21
C GLU A 25 0.82 -25.71 30.89
N GLN A 26 1.42 -24.69 31.53
CA GLN A 26 2.70 -24.85 32.25
C GLN A 26 2.53 -25.62 33.57
N SER A 27 1.33 -25.58 34.15
CA SER A 27 1.06 -26.17 35.46
C SER A 27 0.81 -27.69 35.43
N SER A 28 0.33 -28.25 34.31
CA SER A 28 0.02 -29.69 34.21
C SER A 28 0.07 -30.21 32.77
N HIS A 29 0.71 -31.38 32.59
CA HIS A 29 0.72 -32.09 31.31
C HIS A 29 -0.68 -32.55 30.86
N ALA A 30 -1.58 -32.84 31.80
CA ALA A 30 -2.95 -33.21 31.47
C ALA A 30 -3.71 -32.02 30.87
N ILE A 31 -3.52 -30.82 31.43
CA ILE A 31 -4.10 -29.57 30.90
C ILE A 31 -3.51 -29.25 29.52
N LEU A 32 -2.20 -29.43 29.32
CA LEU A 32 -1.58 -29.27 28.01
C LEU A 32 -2.17 -30.22 26.96
N ALA A 33 -2.42 -31.48 27.33
CA ALA A 33 -3.05 -32.45 26.44
C ALA A 33 -4.47 -32.03 26.06
N LEU A 34 -5.30 -31.66 27.05
CA LEU A 34 -6.66 -31.19 26.82
C LEU A 34 -6.70 -29.93 25.94
N THR A 35 -5.80 -28.97 26.20
CA THR A 35 -5.71 -27.72 25.44
C THR A 35 -5.43 -27.97 23.96
N ARG A 36 -4.60 -28.98 23.65
CA ARG A 36 -4.27 -29.38 22.28
C ARG A 36 -5.39 -30.20 21.63
N GLU A 37 -5.94 -31.16 22.38
CA GLU A 37 -7.02 -32.05 21.90
C GLU A 37 -8.29 -31.27 21.54
N HIS A 38 -8.61 -30.24 22.32
CA HIS A 38 -9.79 -29.40 22.13
C HIS A 38 -9.51 -28.07 21.43
N GLU A 39 -8.32 -27.90 20.84
CA GLU A 39 -7.90 -26.69 20.10
C GLU A 39 -8.20 -25.36 20.82
N LEU A 40 -8.02 -25.26 22.15
CA LEU A 40 -8.49 -24.07 22.89
C LEU A 40 -7.78 -22.77 22.46
N TRP A 41 -6.54 -22.87 21.98
CA TRP A 41 -5.83 -21.74 21.36
C TRP A 41 -6.54 -21.22 20.11
N ARG A 42 -7.16 -22.09 19.32
CA ARG A 42 -7.96 -21.69 18.16
C ARG A 42 -9.17 -20.88 18.60
N ALA A 43 -9.89 -21.36 19.61
CA ALA A 43 -11.08 -20.67 20.14
C ALA A 43 -10.76 -19.24 20.61
N LEU A 44 -9.56 -19.00 21.16
CA LEU A 44 -9.09 -17.66 21.53
C LEU A 44 -8.74 -16.77 20.32
N VAL A 45 -8.22 -17.37 19.25
CA VAL A 45 -7.66 -16.67 18.09
C VAL A 45 -8.71 -16.37 17.03
N GLU A 46 -9.59 -17.32 16.73
CA GLU A 46 -10.57 -17.28 15.63
C GLU A 46 -11.49 -16.03 15.65
N PRO A 47 -11.92 -15.49 16.81
CA PRO A 47 -12.70 -14.25 16.83
C PRO A 47 -11.92 -13.00 16.39
N HIS A 48 -10.58 -13.01 16.54
CA HIS A 48 -9.72 -11.83 16.43
C HIS A 48 -8.73 -11.88 15.26
N VAL A 49 -8.51 -13.06 14.68
CA VAL A 49 -7.52 -13.30 13.63
C VAL A 49 -8.15 -14.09 12.49
N ALA A 50 -8.21 -13.48 11.31
CA ALA A 50 -8.51 -14.18 10.08
C ALA A 50 -7.28 -14.93 9.59
N CYS A 51 -7.46 -16.18 9.19
CA CYS A 51 -6.36 -17.09 8.85
C CYS A 51 -6.67 -17.79 7.53
N SER A 52 -5.64 -17.98 6.70
CA SER A 52 -5.76 -18.80 5.51
C SER A 52 -5.84 -20.29 5.87
N GLU A 53 -6.43 -21.12 4.98
CA GLU A 53 -6.54 -22.56 5.21
C GLU A 53 -5.16 -23.22 5.40
N ALA A 54 -4.13 -22.73 4.70
CA ALA A 54 -2.75 -23.25 4.82
C ALA A 54 -2.14 -23.08 6.23
N LEU A 55 -2.66 -22.12 7.01
CA LEU A 55 -2.23 -21.82 8.36
C LEU A 55 -3.19 -22.33 9.44
N GLY A 56 -4.36 -22.87 9.06
CA GLY A 56 -5.38 -23.42 9.97
C GLY A 56 -5.03 -24.78 10.58
N ARG A 57 -3.77 -24.98 10.96
CA ARG A 57 -3.26 -26.26 11.50
C ARG A 57 -3.15 -26.21 13.02
N ALA A 58 -3.55 -27.31 13.68
CA ALA A 58 -3.64 -27.41 15.13
C ALA A 58 -2.36 -26.99 15.87
N GLU A 59 -1.19 -27.32 15.33
CA GLU A 59 0.11 -27.01 15.92
C GLU A 59 0.49 -25.53 15.86
N LEU A 60 -0.19 -24.73 15.02
CA LEU A 60 0.13 -23.32 14.81
C LEU A 60 -0.70 -22.37 15.67
N TRP A 61 -1.84 -22.80 16.21
CA TRP A 61 -2.78 -21.92 16.92
C TRP A 61 -2.16 -21.23 18.12
N LYS A 62 -1.43 -21.96 18.97
CA LYS A 62 -0.72 -21.36 20.10
C LYS A 62 0.26 -20.27 19.64
N LYS A 63 1.05 -20.57 18.61
CA LYS A 63 2.02 -19.61 18.08
C LYS A 63 1.34 -18.37 17.48
N MET A 64 0.23 -18.57 16.78
CA MET A 64 -0.58 -17.50 16.22
C MET A 64 -1.16 -16.60 17.32
N ALA A 65 -1.68 -17.20 18.39
CA ALA A 65 -2.17 -16.50 19.57
C ALA A 65 -1.08 -15.60 20.17
N CYS A 66 0.12 -16.15 20.40
CA CYS A 66 1.24 -15.37 20.92
C CYS A 66 1.64 -14.22 20.00
N LEU A 67 1.68 -14.44 18.67
CA LEU A 67 2.04 -13.40 17.71
C LEU A 67 0.98 -12.30 17.63
N ALA A 68 -0.30 -12.68 17.71
CA ALA A 68 -1.42 -11.74 17.70
C ALA A 68 -1.43 -10.84 18.94
N GLN A 69 -0.86 -11.27 20.07
CA GLN A 69 -0.74 -10.43 21.28
C GLN A 69 0.45 -9.47 21.24
N ARG A 70 1.40 -9.66 20.33
CA ARG A 70 2.57 -8.78 20.25
C ARG A 70 2.21 -7.44 19.61
N PRO A 71 2.83 -6.33 20.05
CA PRO A 71 2.68 -5.06 19.37
C PRO A 71 3.23 -5.17 17.96
N ALA A 72 2.49 -4.63 17.00
CA ALA A 72 2.98 -4.47 15.63
C ALA A 72 4.11 -3.44 15.61
N THR A 73 5.07 -3.63 14.70
CA THR A 73 6.19 -2.70 14.51
C THR A 73 6.23 -2.24 13.06
N ASP A 74 6.29 -0.93 12.85
CA ASP A 74 6.14 -0.30 11.53
C ASP A 74 7.30 -0.60 10.58
N ASP A 75 8.50 -0.91 11.09
CA ASP A 75 9.73 -1.01 10.29
C ASP A 75 10.15 -2.46 9.98
N THR A 76 9.19 -3.39 9.86
CA THR A 76 9.50 -4.81 9.59
C THR A 76 9.49 -5.19 8.10
N GLN A 77 9.21 -4.24 7.21
CA GLN A 77 9.15 -4.45 5.75
C GLN A 77 8.40 -5.74 5.38
N LEU A 78 7.16 -5.88 5.85
CA LEU A 78 6.36 -7.08 5.61
C LEU A 78 5.91 -7.22 4.15
N LEU A 79 5.98 -6.15 3.35
CA LEU A 79 5.77 -6.19 1.91
C LEU A 79 7.02 -6.71 1.20
N GLY A 80 6.87 -7.76 0.39
CA GLY A 80 7.97 -8.40 -0.35
C GLY A 80 8.10 -7.98 -1.80
N GLY A 81 7.06 -7.42 -2.40
CA GLY A 81 7.09 -7.02 -3.81
C GLY A 81 5.69 -6.80 -4.39
N VAL A 82 5.65 -6.39 -5.65
CA VAL A 82 4.42 -6.22 -6.43
C VAL A 82 4.21 -7.45 -7.29
N GLU A 83 3.05 -8.09 -7.16
CA GLU A 83 2.66 -9.28 -7.92
C GLU A 83 1.83 -8.93 -9.15
N ALA A 84 0.89 -7.99 -9.01
CA ALA A 84 0.03 -7.51 -10.08
C ALA A 84 -0.50 -6.11 -9.77
N PHE A 85 -1.02 -5.43 -10.79
CA PHE A 85 -1.68 -4.14 -10.65
C PHE A 85 -2.59 -3.90 -11.85
N SER A 86 -3.59 -3.03 -11.70
CA SER A 86 -4.56 -2.71 -12.75
C SER A 86 -3.94 -1.90 -13.88
N SER A 87 -3.20 -0.85 -13.54
CA SER A 87 -2.67 0.11 -14.52
C SER A 87 -1.49 0.93 -13.98
N ALA A 88 -0.76 1.56 -14.91
CA ALA A 88 0.22 2.60 -14.63
C ALA A 88 0.19 3.61 -15.78
N ASP A 89 0.24 4.92 -15.51
CA ASP A 89 0.26 5.93 -16.59
C ASP A 89 1.53 5.81 -17.43
N ARG A 90 2.68 5.60 -16.75
CA ARG A 90 4.00 5.50 -17.38
C ARG A 90 4.81 4.34 -16.81
N PRO A 91 5.76 3.78 -17.56
CA PRO A 91 6.64 2.71 -17.06
C PRO A 91 7.43 3.10 -15.80
N SER A 92 7.80 4.38 -15.66
CA SER A 92 8.51 4.88 -14.48
C SER A 92 7.62 5.11 -13.27
N GLU A 93 6.30 5.15 -13.45
CA GLU A 93 5.30 5.36 -12.39
C GLU A 93 4.77 4.01 -11.90
N SER A 94 5.69 3.07 -11.70
CA SER A 94 5.42 1.68 -11.34
C SER A 94 5.00 1.55 -9.86
N PRO A 95 4.11 0.60 -9.51
CA PRO A 95 3.80 0.30 -8.11
C PRO A 95 5.02 -0.14 -7.29
N VAL A 96 6.12 -0.56 -7.93
CA VAL A 96 7.38 -0.86 -7.21
C VAL A 96 7.88 0.36 -6.41
N ASN A 97 7.57 1.57 -6.88
CA ASN A 97 7.96 2.81 -6.20
C ASN A 97 7.26 3.00 -4.85
N THR A 98 6.16 2.29 -4.57
CA THR A 98 5.44 2.41 -3.29
C THR A 98 6.03 1.52 -2.21
N LEU A 99 6.88 0.54 -2.54
CA LEU A 99 7.51 -0.37 -1.58
C LEU A 99 8.52 0.34 -0.66
N THR A 100 8.98 1.52 -1.08
CA THR A 100 9.91 2.37 -0.34
C THR A 100 9.33 3.78 -0.26
N SER A 101 9.53 4.44 0.87
CA SER A 101 9.11 5.83 1.03
C SER A 101 9.66 6.70 -0.10
N SER A 102 8.76 7.42 -0.79
CA SER A 102 9.18 8.32 -1.87
C SER A 102 10.17 9.37 -1.34
N ARG A 103 11.21 9.67 -2.12
CA ARG A 103 12.21 10.70 -1.75
C ARG A 103 11.56 12.06 -1.52
N CYS A 104 10.57 12.40 -2.34
CA CYS A 104 9.84 13.66 -2.23
C CYS A 104 9.10 13.77 -0.89
N TRP A 105 8.40 12.71 -0.48
CA TRP A 105 7.69 12.70 0.80
C TRP A 105 8.65 12.75 1.98
N MET A 106 9.72 11.95 1.97
CA MET A 106 10.70 11.94 3.07
C MET A 106 11.32 13.32 3.29
N GLU A 107 11.72 13.99 2.21
CA GLU A 107 12.34 15.31 2.33
C GLU A 107 11.33 16.37 2.81
N LEU A 108 10.11 16.38 2.27
CA LEU A 108 9.04 17.26 2.73
C LEU A 108 8.70 17.03 4.20
N HIS A 109 8.63 15.77 4.62
CA HIS A 109 8.32 15.40 6.00
C HIS A 109 9.43 15.86 6.97
N GLN A 110 10.70 15.66 6.61
CA GLN A 110 11.85 16.10 7.43
C GLN A 110 11.88 17.62 7.64
N LEU A 111 11.56 18.39 6.59
CA LEU A 111 11.50 19.85 6.69
C LEU A 111 10.33 20.29 7.59
N GLN A 112 9.15 19.68 7.43
CA GLN A 112 7.99 19.97 8.28
C GLN A 112 8.22 19.63 9.75
N THR A 113 8.91 18.53 10.07
CA THR A 113 9.23 18.19 11.46
C THR A 113 10.20 19.21 12.06
N THR A 114 11.19 19.66 11.29
CA THR A 114 12.17 20.66 11.74
C THR A 114 11.52 22.03 11.95
N GLU A 115 10.62 22.45 11.06
CA GLU A 115 9.88 23.72 11.16
C GLU A 115 8.91 23.74 12.36
N ARG A 116 8.20 22.62 12.62
CA ARG A 116 7.31 22.47 13.79
C ARG A 116 8.05 22.58 15.12
N GLU A 117 9.32 22.19 15.17
CA GLU A 117 10.17 22.34 16.35
C GLU A 117 10.65 23.78 16.55
N THR A 118 10.59 24.63 15.51
CA THR A 118 11.27 25.91 15.52
C THR A 118 10.36 27.13 15.72
N GLN A 119 9.07 27.16 15.30
CA GLN A 119 8.27 28.39 15.41
C GLN A 119 6.75 28.25 15.68
N GLN A 120 6.27 29.20 16.52
CA GLN A 120 4.88 29.53 16.83
C GLN A 120 4.27 30.44 15.74
N LEU A 121 2.96 30.25 15.47
CA LEU A 121 1.97 31.20 14.93
C LEU A 121 2.46 32.21 13.87
N GLN A 122 2.27 31.88 12.58
CA GLN A 122 2.17 32.85 11.49
C GLN A 122 1.40 32.25 10.30
N GLU A 123 0.94 33.12 9.40
CA GLU A 123 -0.27 33.03 8.56
C GLU A 123 -0.36 31.82 7.60
N GLU A 124 -1.50 31.12 7.63
CA GLU A 124 -1.76 29.85 6.90
C GLU A 124 -1.65 29.97 5.36
N LEU A 125 -1.95 31.13 4.79
CA LEU A 125 -1.99 31.34 3.33
C LEU A 125 -0.61 31.54 2.70
N GLU A 126 0.29 32.28 3.34
CA GLU A 126 1.67 32.44 2.85
C GLU A 126 2.44 31.11 2.96
N GLN A 127 2.18 30.36 4.03
CA GLN A 127 2.74 29.03 4.25
C GLN A 127 2.37 28.04 3.15
N ASP A 128 1.12 28.03 2.68
CA ASP A 128 0.71 27.09 1.63
C ASP A 128 1.38 27.37 0.28
N GLN A 129 1.58 28.64 -0.08
CA GLN A 129 2.29 29.01 -1.30
C GLN A 129 3.79 28.71 -1.22
N GLU A 130 4.41 28.94 -0.06
CA GLU A 130 5.82 28.58 0.18
C GLU A 130 6.01 27.06 0.15
N ARG A 131 5.10 26.30 0.78
CA ARG A 131 5.09 24.83 0.75
C ARG A 131 4.91 24.30 -0.67
N ALA A 132 4.05 24.91 -1.46
CA ALA A 132 3.87 24.53 -2.86
C ALA A 132 5.16 24.73 -3.67
N THR A 133 5.79 25.90 -3.51
CA THR A 133 7.04 26.23 -4.21
C THR A 133 8.20 25.33 -3.76
N LEU A 134 8.27 25.01 -2.46
CA LEU A 134 9.26 24.08 -1.93
C LEU A 134 9.05 22.66 -2.48
N GLY A 135 7.81 22.17 -2.46
CA GLY A 135 7.45 20.88 -3.02
C GLY A 135 7.82 20.78 -4.50
N GLU A 136 7.53 21.80 -5.29
CA GLU A 136 7.88 21.87 -6.72
C GLU A 136 9.41 21.70 -6.91
N ARG A 137 10.23 22.45 -6.16
CA ARG A 137 11.70 22.33 -6.21
C ARG A 137 12.19 20.94 -5.84
N ILE A 138 11.65 20.36 -4.77
CA ILE A 138 12.00 19.02 -4.30
C ILE A 138 11.69 18.00 -5.39
N GLN A 139 10.49 18.04 -5.97
CA GLN A 139 10.08 17.04 -6.94
C GLN A 139 10.81 17.20 -8.29
N HIS A 140 11.16 18.43 -8.69
CA HIS A 140 12.05 18.68 -9.83
C HIS A 140 13.44 18.09 -9.62
N ARG A 141 14.09 18.39 -8.48
CA ARG A 141 15.41 17.82 -8.15
C ARG A 141 15.36 16.29 -8.04
N CYS A 142 14.26 15.74 -7.54
CA CYS A 142 14.04 14.30 -7.48
C CYS A 142 13.89 13.67 -8.89
N GLY A 143 13.60 14.46 -9.92
CA GLY A 143 13.40 14.01 -11.30
C GLY A 143 11.99 13.49 -11.60
N CYS A 144 11.06 13.63 -10.65
CA CYS A 144 9.72 13.10 -10.80
C CYS A 144 8.94 13.86 -11.91
N SER A 145 9.28 15.13 -12.18
CA SER A 145 8.70 15.94 -13.25
C SER A 145 9.21 15.54 -14.63
N SER A 146 10.28 14.76 -14.66
CA SER A 146 11.12 14.53 -15.84
C SER A 146 11.19 13.04 -16.19
N GLY A 147 10.21 12.26 -15.72
CA GLY A 147 10.05 10.85 -16.03
C GLY A 147 10.80 9.88 -15.11
N HIS A 148 11.45 10.37 -14.04
CA HIS A 148 12.08 9.54 -13.01
C HIS A 148 11.25 9.56 -11.73
N SER A 149 10.07 8.95 -11.79
CA SER A 149 9.06 9.03 -10.74
C SER A 149 9.44 8.17 -9.53
N CYS A 150 9.34 8.74 -8.32
CA CYS A 150 9.44 8.01 -7.05
C CYS A 150 8.05 7.71 -6.46
N TYR A 151 7.03 7.63 -7.30
CA TYR A 151 5.63 7.37 -6.95
C TYR A 151 5.02 6.42 -7.97
N TRP A 152 3.88 5.83 -7.63
CA TRP A 152 3.00 5.15 -8.58
C TRP A 152 1.85 6.06 -8.98
N SER A 153 1.43 5.99 -10.24
CA SER A 153 0.22 6.63 -10.73
C SER A 153 -0.54 5.66 -11.64
N SER A 154 -1.84 5.56 -11.44
CA SER A 154 -2.74 4.83 -12.35
C SER A 154 -2.72 5.43 -13.74
N SER A 155 -3.17 4.69 -14.75
CA SER A 155 -3.52 5.31 -16.04
C SER A 155 -4.67 6.32 -15.88
N ALA A 156 -4.76 7.24 -16.83
CA ALA A 156 -5.84 8.21 -16.88
C ALA A 156 -7.22 7.54 -17.02
N SER A 157 -8.19 7.98 -16.22
CA SER A 157 -9.60 7.60 -16.34
C SER A 157 -10.46 8.82 -16.62
N THR A 158 -11.53 8.67 -17.41
CA THR A 158 -12.58 9.71 -17.52
C THR A 158 -13.72 9.51 -16.52
N ASP A 159 -13.70 8.39 -15.79
CA ASP A 159 -14.64 8.06 -14.73
C ASP A 159 -14.01 8.37 -13.36
N GLN A 160 -14.67 9.24 -12.60
CA GLN A 160 -14.25 9.60 -11.25
C GLN A 160 -14.36 8.42 -10.27
N ASP A 161 -15.30 7.51 -10.49
CA ASP A 161 -15.59 6.40 -9.58
C ASP A 161 -14.91 5.08 -9.99
N ALA A 162 -14.12 5.11 -11.08
CA ALA A 162 -13.36 3.94 -11.50
C ALA A 162 -12.38 3.48 -10.40
N THR A 163 -12.08 2.19 -10.42
CA THR A 163 -11.31 1.50 -9.37
C THR A 163 -9.98 1.01 -9.91
N GLU A 164 -8.95 1.07 -9.08
CA GLU A 164 -7.62 0.51 -9.35
C GLU A 164 -7.27 -0.55 -8.30
N PHE A 165 -6.29 -1.41 -8.58
CA PHE A 165 -5.75 -2.32 -7.58
C PHE A 165 -4.24 -2.48 -7.71
N ILE A 166 -3.60 -2.77 -6.57
CA ILE A 166 -2.21 -3.24 -6.51
C ILE A 166 -2.19 -4.47 -5.60
N ASP A 167 -1.60 -5.55 -6.11
CA ASP A 167 -1.39 -6.81 -5.40
C ASP A 167 0.06 -6.88 -4.94
N TYR A 168 0.27 -7.07 -3.64
CA TYR A 168 1.58 -7.18 -3.02
C TYR A 168 1.80 -8.58 -2.43
N ALA A 169 3.00 -9.12 -2.64
CA ALA A 169 3.47 -10.28 -1.89
C ALA A 169 3.89 -9.87 -0.47
N LEU A 170 3.80 -10.82 0.47
CA LEU A 170 4.25 -10.65 1.85
C LEU A 170 5.56 -11.41 2.12
N ASN A 171 6.47 -10.81 2.88
CA ASN A 171 7.83 -11.30 3.16
C ASN A 171 7.93 -12.49 4.13
N GLY A 172 6.84 -13.20 4.39
CA GLY A 172 6.87 -14.38 5.23
C GLY A 172 5.54 -14.69 5.88
N PRO A 173 5.49 -15.79 6.64
CA PRO A 173 4.41 -15.96 7.57
C PRO A 173 4.44 -14.79 8.58
N CYS A 174 3.34 -14.07 8.72
CA CYS A 174 3.24 -12.91 9.60
C CYS A 174 1.79 -12.72 10.07
N VAL A 175 1.62 -11.95 11.13
CA VAL A 175 0.30 -11.47 11.57
C VAL A 175 0.23 -9.98 11.25
N VAL A 176 -0.61 -9.61 10.29
CA VAL A 176 -0.84 -8.23 9.86
C VAL A 176 -1.89 -7.57 10.74
N ASN A 177 -1.61 -6.35 11.19
CA ASN A 177 -2.49 -5.55 12.04
C ASN A 177 -3.08 -4.35 11.30
N ALA A 178 -2.26 -3.67 10.50
CA ALA A 178 -2.66 -2.46 9.80
C ALA A 178 -1.91 -2.33 8.46
N VAL A 179 -2.47 -1.51 7.58
CA VAL A 179 -1.82 -1.08 6.34
C VAL A 179 -1.65 0.44 6.42
N GLN A 180 -0.49 0.95 6.03
CA GLN A 180 -0.25 2.39 5.96
C GLN A 180 -0.05 2.82 4.52
N ILE A 181 -0.60 3.97 4.14
CA ILE A 181 -0.51 4.50 2.77
C ILE A 181 -0.22 5.99 2.83
N VAL A 182 0.61 6.47 1.90
CA VAL A 182 0.83 7.90 1.65
C VAL A 182 0.38 8.21 0.22
N PRO A 183 -0.68 9.00 -0.01
CA PRO A 183 -1.00 9.56 -1.33
C PRO A 183 0.14 10.39 -1.90
N TYR A 184 0.15 10.62 -3.21
CA TYR A 184 1.10 11.52 -3.84
C TYR A 184 0.42 12.84 -4.24
N ARG A 185 1.04 13.95 -3.83
CA ARG A 185 0.70 15.30 -4.28
C ARG A 185 1.66 15.73 -5.39
N VAL A 186 1.13 16.36 -6.43
CA VAL A 186 1.92 16.82 -7.58
C VAL A 186 2.10 18.33 -7.46
N PHE A 187 3.26 18.76 -6.94
CA PHE A 187 3.47 20.17 -6.61
C PHE A 187 3.72 21.06 -7.82
N TRP A 188 4.28 20.53 -8.90
CA TRP A 188 4.50 21.27 -10.16
C TRP A 188 3.23 21.42 -11.03
N HIS A 189 2.07 20.89 -10.59
CA HIS A 189 0.78 21.17 -11.24
C HIS A 189 0.09 22.37 -10.60
N PRO A 190 -0.72 23.13 -11.36
CA PRO A 190 -1.49 24.24 -10.80
C PRO A 190 -2.36 23.80 -9.61
N GLY A 191 -2.25 24.52 -8.50
CA GLY A 191 -2.95 24.22 -7.24
C GLY A 191 -2.38 23.05 -6.44
N SER A 192 -1.24 22.48 -6.86
CA SER A 192 -0.55 21.37 -6.20
C SER A 192 -1.48 20.22 -5.77
N PRO A 193 -2.24 19.62 -6.72
CA PRO A 193 -3.27 18.64 -6.43
C PRO A 193 -2.73 17.35 -5.80
N THR A 194 -3.46 16.80 -4.83
CA THR A 194 -3.27 15.42 -4.37
C THR A 194 -4.20 14.50 -5.15
N TYR A 195 -3.69 13.35 -5.58
CA TYR A 195 -4.46 12.33 -6.30
C TYR A 195 -4.68 11.10 -5.43
N ALA A 196 -5.25 11.27 -4.23
CA ALA A 196 -5.65 10.14 -3.41
C ALA A 196 -6.92 9.48 -3.98
N PRO A 197 -7.10 8.15 -3.80
CA PRO A 197 -8.41 7.56 -3.97
C PRO A 197 -9.38 8.11 -2.92
N LYS A 198 -10.69 7.98 -3.17
CA LYS A 198 -11.70 8.34 -2.15
C LYS A 198 -11.67 7.35 -1.00
N ARG A 199 -11.61 6.04 -1.32
CA ARG A 199 -11.65 4.96 -0.35
C ARG A 199 -10.65 3.85 -0.70
N VAL A 200 -10.28 3.04 0.29
CA VAL A 200 -9.42 1.87 0.14
C VAL A 200 -10.06 0.62 0.73
N ARG A 201 -9.81 -0.54 0.12
CA ARG A 201 -10.18 -1.85 0.66
C ARG A 201 -8.98 -2.79 0.62
N PHE A 202 -8.82 -3.57 1.68
CA PHE A 202 -7.78 -4.59 1.81
C PHE A 202 -8.40 -5.99 1.74
N GLU A 203 -7.87 -6.80 0.84
CA GLU A 203 -8.26 -8.20 0.65
C GLU A 203 -7.01 -9.09 0.70
N PHE A 204 -7.13 -10.24 1.36
CA PHE A 204 -6.04 -11.22 1.45
C PHE A 204 -6.52 -12.54 0.88
N PHE A 205 -5.70 -13.11 0.00
CA PHE A 205 -5.94 -14.41 -0.62
C PHE A 205 -4.64 -15.18 -0.76
N ASP A 206 -4.74 -16.50 -0.74
CA ASP A 206 -3.61 -17.38 -1.03
C ASP A 206 -3.57 -17.68 -2.53
N VAL A 207 -2.38 -17.57 -3.12
CA VAL A 207 -2.14 -18.00 -4.49
C VAL A 207 -1.76 -19.48 -4.44
N ASP A 208 -2.75 -20.35 -4.51
CA ASP A 208 -2.51 -21.78 -4.62
C ASP A 208 -2.20 -22.18 -6.08
N ASP A 209 -1.11 -22.92 -6.21
CA ASP A 209 -0.49 -23.50 -7.39
C ASP A 209 0.13 -22.55 -8.43
N LEU A 210 1.46 -22.74 -8.57
CA LEU A 210 2.30 -22.28 -9.69
C LEU A 210 1.69 -22.54 -11.08
N ALA A 211 0.71 -23.45 -11.19
CA ALA A 211 -0.06 -23.70 -12.40
C ALA A 211 -0.96 -22.53 -12.80
N THR A 212 -1.65 -21.87 -11.85
CA THR A 212 -2.59 -20.76 -12.12
C THR A 212 -1.85 -19.52 -12.66
N MET A 213 -0.67 -19.26 -12.10
CA MET A 213 0.24 -18.19 -12.54
C MET A 213 0.95 -18.51 -13.87
N GLN A 214 1.35 -19.77 -14.12
CA GLN A 214 1.95 -20.16 -15.40
C GLN A 214 0.93 -20.18 -16.55
N GLN A 215 -0.33 -20.50 -16.27
CA GLN A 215 -1.41 -20.45 -17.26
C GLN A 215 -1.77 -19.00 -17.61
N ALA A 216 -1.82 -18.10 -16.61
CA ALA A 216 -1.95 -16.66 -16.84
C ALA A 216 -0.74 -16.05 -17.57
N ARG A 217 0.49 -16.52 -17.31
CA ARG A 217 1.71 -16.08 -18.02
C ARG A 217 1.80 -16.58 -19.46
N ARG A 218 1.15 -17.71 -19.79
CA ARG A 218 1.12 -18.27 -21.15
C ARG A 218 0.01 -17.67 -22.02
N SER A 219 -1.09 -17.20 -21.44
CA SER A 219 -2.15 -16.50 -22.19
C SER A 219 -1.87 -15.01 -22.31
N ARG A 220 -0.92 -14.63 -23.17
CA ARG A 220 -0.59 -13.24 -23.55
C ARG A 220 -1.71 -12.48 -24.29
N ALA A 221 -2.98 -12.89 -24.18
CA ALA A 221 -4.07 -12.37 -25.01
C ALA A 221 -5.45 -12.28 -24.34
N LEU A 222 -5.60 -12.49 -23.04
CA LEU A 222 -6.86 -12.21 -22.35
C LEU A 222 -6.56 -11.53 -21.02
N ALA A 223 -7.06 -10.31 -20.87
CA ALA A 223 -7.25 -9.64 -19.59
C ALA A 223 -8.09 -10.56 -18.69
N MET A 224 -7.44 -11.48 -17.97
CA MET A 224 -8.11 -12.29 -16.98
C MET A 224 -8.49 -11.34 -15.85
N ARG A 225 -9.80 -11.06 -15.74
CA ARG A 225 -10.38 -10.42 -14.56
C ARG A 225 -9.89 -11.20 -13.33
N PRO A 226 -9.26 -10.55 -12.34
CA PRO A 226 -8.81 -11.22 -11.12
C PRO A 226 -9.98 -11.59 -10.17
N THR A 227 -11.18 -11.83 -10.70
CA THR A 227 -12.44 -12.10 -9.98
C THR A 227 -12.65 -13.57 -9.58
N ALA A 228 -11.66 -14.45 -9.78
CA ALA A 228 -11.82 -15.88 -9.50
C ALA A 228 -11.15 -16.37 -8.20
N ILE A 229 -10.32 -15.55 -7.54
CA ILE A 229 -9.68 -15.94 -6.28
C ILE A 229 -10.53 -15.38 -5.13
N LYS A 230 -11.19 -16.27 -4.38
CA LYS A 230 -11.98 -15.90 -3.21
C LYS A 230 -11.02 -15.50 -2.08
N PRO A 231 -11.08 -14.26 -1.57
CA PRO A 231 -10.27 -13.88 -0.42
C PRO A 231 -10.75 -14.62 0.83
N PHE A 232 -9.81 -15.03 1.68
CA PHE A 232 -10.14 -15.56 3.01
C PHE A 232 -10.37 -14.43 4.02
N TYR A 233 -9.98 -13.20 3.66
CA TYR A 233 -10.27 -12.00 4.43
C TYR A 233 -10.51 -10.81 3.49
N ALA A 234 -11.56 -10.04 3.79
CA ALA A 234 -11.83 -8.75 3.18
C ALA A 234 -12.23 -7.76 4.27
N SER A 235 -11.61 -6.58 4.25
CA SER A 235 -11.98 -5.47 5.12
C SER A 235 -13.18 -4.70 4.55
N HIS A 236 -13.76 -3.81 5.36
CA HIS A 236 -14.67 -2.78 4.88
C HIS A 236 -13.91 -1.69 4.10
N ASP A 237 -14.64 -0.80 3.44
CA ASP A 237 -14.04 0.34 2.75
C ASP A 237 -13.66 1.42 3.77
N TYR A 238 -12.40 1.85 3.78
CA TYR A 238 -11.93 2.97 4.58
C TYR A 238 -11.94 4.25 3.75
N GLU A 239 -12.36 5.35 4.36
CA GLU A 239 -12.19 6.69 3.78
C GLU A 239 -10.72 7.08 3.77
N MET A 240 -10.27 7.69 2.67
CA MET A 240 -8.91 8.18 2.52
C MET A 240 -8.91 9.70 2.36
N GLN A 241 -8.08 10.37 3.14
CA GLN A 241 -7.89 11.80 3.06
C GLN A 241 -7.07 12.16 1.82
N ASN A 242 -7.45 13.25 1.15
CA ASN A 242 -6.76 13.73 -0.05
C ASN A 242 -5.51 14.58 0.28
N ASP A 243 -4.61 14.03 1.09
CA ASP A 243 -3.41 14.70 1.55
C ASP A 243 -2.17 13.78 1.50
N MET A 244 -0.99 14.36 1.27
CA MET A 244 0.28 13.64 1.17
C MET A 244 0.87 13.36 2.55
N THR A 245 0.10 12.64 3.38
CA THR A 245 0.43 12.26 4.76
C THR A 245 0.29 10.76 4.95
N LEU A 246 1.02 10.20 5.92
CA LEU A 246 0.92 8.78 6.27
C LEU A 246 -0.41 8.53 6.98
N GLN A 247 -1.25 7.71 6.35
CA GLN A 247 -2.55 7.32 6.87
C GLN A 247 -2.51 5.82 7.22
N GLU A 248 -2.86 5.49 8.45
CA GLU A 248 -2.90 4.11 8.96
C GLU A 248 -4.33 3.57 8.99
N PHE A 249 -4.50 2.35 8.47
CA PHE A 249 -5.77 1.63 8.42
C PHE A 249 -5.67 0.34 9.23
N VAL A 250 -6.18 0.37 10.46
CA VAL A 250 -6.19 -0.79 11.36
C VAL A 250 -7.27 -1.78 10.94
N LEU A 251 -6.90 -3.04 10.75
CA LEU A 251 -7.82 -4.10 10.34
C LEU A 251 -8.72 -4.52 11.53
N PRO A 252 -10.05 -4.74 11.35
CA PRO A 252 -10.94 -5.12 12.46
C PRO A 252 -10.59 -6.49 13.05
N GLN A 253 -10.02 -7.36 12.24
CA GLN A 253 -9.39 -8.61 12.66
C GLN A 253 -7.98 -8.62 12.08
N LYS A 254 -7.01 -9.05 12.89
CA LYS A 254 -5.64 -9.26 12.38
C LYS A 254 -5.66 -10.36 11.34
N VAL A 255 -4.69 -10.36 10.43
CA VAL A 255 -4.62 -11.35 9.35
C VAL A 255 -3.37 -12.18 9.49
N ALA A 256 -3.52 -13.47 9.76
CA ALA A 256 -2.43 -14.44 9.69
C ALA A 256 -2.18 -14.78 8.22
N ALA A 257 -1.08 -14.23 7.69
CA ALA A 257 -0.64 -14.43 6.33
C ALA A 257 0.47 -15.49 6.26
N SER A 258 0.46 -16.27 5.19
CA SER A 258 1.50 -17.23 4.82
C SER A 258 2.46 -16.63 3.79
N LYS A 259 3.48 -17.39 3.37
CA LYS A 259 4.36 -16.99 2.25
C LYS A 259 3.64 -16.89 0.89
N LYS A 260 2.48 -17.53 0.76
CA LYS A 260 1.68 -17.54 -0.47
C LYS A 260 0.58 -16.47 -0.46
N THR A 261 0.43 -15.77 0.66
CA THR A 261 -0.63 -14.78 0.82
C THR A 261 -0.25 -13.51 0.07
N VAL A 262 -1.20 -13.02 -0.71
CA VAL A 262 -1.13 -11.75 -1.41
C VAL A 262 -2.12 -10.79 -0.77
N LEU A 263 -1.65 -9.56 -0.53
CA LEU A 263 -2.48 -8.43 -0.13
C LEU A 263 -2.87 -7.65 -1.40
N ARG A 264 -4.18 -7.59 -1.68
CA ARG A 264 -4.74 -6.64 -2.64
C ARG A 264 -5.17 -5.38 -1.92
N ILE A 265 -4.68 -4.25 -2.41
CA ILE A 265 -5.21 -2.92 -2.08
C ILE A 265 -6.06 -2.48 -3.26
N THR A 266 -7.36 -2.34 -3.04
CA THR A 266 -8.30 -1.78 -4.01
C THR A 266 -8.51 -0.30 -3.70
N LEU A 267 -8.26 0.55 -4.69
CA LEU A 267 -8.34 2.01 -4.64
C LEU A 267 -9.64 2.43 -5.31
N ILE A 268 -10.61 2.91 -4.54
CA ILE A 268 -12.00 3.10 -4.97
C ILE A 268 -12.29 4.59 -5.14
N GLY A 269 -12.60 4.98 -6.37
CA GLY A 269 -12.91 6.35 -6.75
C GLY A 269 -11.73 7.31 -6.60
N ARG A 270 -11.87 8.52 -7.15
CA ARG A 270 -10.80 9.52 -7.25
C ARG A 270 -11.29 10.86 -6.73
N HIS A 271 -10.53 11.52 -5.86
CA HIS A 271 -10.96 12.78 -5.25
C HIS A 271 -11.15 13.90 -6.26
N GLN A 272 -10.22 14.05 -7.20
CA GLN A 272 -10.22 15.18 -8.12
C GLN A 272 -9.68 14.83 -9.50
N ALA A 273 -10.16 15.59 -10.48
CA ALA A 273 -9.62 15.58 -11.83
C ALA A 273 -8.26 16.29 -11.87
N GLN A 274 -7.51 16.01 -12.93
CA GLN A 274 -6.32 16.72 -13.30
C GLN A 274 -6.63 18.21 -13.46
N THR A 275 -5.84 19.05 -12.80
CA THR A 275 -6.02 20.52 -12.78
C THR A 275 -5.31 21.21 -13.94
N PHE A 276 -4.59 20.46 -14.77
CA PHE A 276 -3.90 20.98 -15.95
C PHE A 276 -4.83 20.93 -17.16
N GLU A 277 -5.13 22.08 -17.74
CA GLU A 277 -5.87 22.19 -18.99
C GLU A 277 -4.90 22.23 -20.16
N LEU A 278 -5.06 21.30 -21.11
CA LEU A 278 -4.32 21.33 -22.37
C LEU A 278 -4.88 22.45 -23.27
N PRO A 279 -4.03 23.20 -23.98
CA PRO A 279 -4.47 24.17 -24.98
C PRO A 279 -5.46 23.54 -25.97
N GLN A 280 -6.55 24.26 -26.26
CA GLN A 280 -7.67 23.77 -27.08
C GLN A 280 -7.25 23.35 -28.51
N THR A 281 -6.11 23.86 -28.99
CA THR A 281 -5.48 23.54 -30.27
C THR A 281 -4.79 22.16 -30.30
N LEU A 282 -4.59 21.53 -29.14
CA LEU A 282 -3.97 20.21 -28.98
C LEU A 282 -4.99 19.12 -28.64
N LEU A 283 -6.29 19.47 -28.59
CA LEU A 283 -7.39 18.57 -28.26
C LEU A 283 -8.09 18.16 -29.55
N ASP A 284 -7.69 17.02 -30.11
CA ASP A 284 -8.18 16.53 -31.41
C ASP A 284 -9.51 15.78 -31.28
N ALA A 285 -9.86 15.25 -30.09
CA ALA A 285 -11.07 14.48 -29.87
C ALA A 285 -11.92 14.99 -28.67
N GLU A 286 -13.23 14.74 -28.72
CA GLU A 286 -14.16 14.96 -27.59
C GLU A 286 -13.73 14.21 -26.33
N GLU A 287 -13.02 13.10 -26.48
CA GLU A 287 -12.49 12.32 -25.36
C GLU A 287 -11.34 13.03 -24.63
N ASP A 288 -10.56 13.86 -25.33
CA ASP A 288 -9.45 14.63 -24.73
C ASP A 288 -9.97 15.80 -23.89
N ARG A 289 -11.21 16.25 -24.15
CA ARG A 289 -11.88 17.32 -23.41
C ARG A 289 -12.50 16.85 -22.10
N ARG A 290 -12.62 15.54 -21.90
CA ARG A 290 -13.20 14.98 -20.67
C ARG A 290 -12.19 15.09 -19.53
N PRO A 291 -12.64 15.41 -18.30
CA PRO A 291 -11.77 15.42 -17.13
C PRO A 291 -11.03 14.10 -16.99
N LYS A 292 -9.72 14.17 -16.77
CA LYS A 292 -8.87 13.01 -16.53
C LYS A 292 -8.64 12.88 -15.04
N TYR A 293 -8.84 11.68 -14.51
CA TYR A 293 -8.65 11.38 -13.10
C TYR A 293 -7.54 10.34 -12.94
N TYR A 294 -6.77 10.50 -11.87
CA TYR A 294 -5.65 9.63 -11.51
C TYR A 294 -5.74 9.21 -10.04
N CYS A 295 -5.11 8.09 -9.70
CA CYS A 295 -4.73 7.73 -8.33
C CYS A 295 -3.22 7.68 -8.25
N CYS A 296 -2.60 8.38 -7.31
CA CYS A 296 -1.15 8.40 -7.15
C CYS A 296 -0.77 8.09 -5.70
N LEU A 297 0.18 7.16 -5.50
CA LEU A 297 0.66 6.75 -4.19
C LEU A 297 2.18 6.96 -4.08
N SER A 298 2.61 7.51 -2.97
CA SER A 298 4.02 7.74 -2.60
C SER A 298 4.63 6.54 -1.89
N TYR A 299 3.84 5.84 -1.08
CA TYR A 299 4.32 4.79 -0.19
C TYR A 299 3.18 3.90 0.29
N VAL A 300 3.47 2.61 0.48
CA VAL A 300 2.60 1.63 1.13
C VAL A 300 3.45 0.81 2.09
N ASN A 301 2.92 0.58 3.30
CA ASN A 301 3.52 -0.28 4.31
C ASN A 301 2.50 -1.25 4.89
N VAL A 302 2.99 -2.32 5.50
CA VAL A 302 2.17 -3.27 6.25
C VAL A 302 2.75 -3.41 7.65
N CYS A 303 1.97 -3.05 8.66
CA CYS A 303 2.33 -3.13 10.07
C CYS A 303 1.87 -4.45 10.65
N GLY A 304 2.78 -5.19 11.27
CA GLY A 304 2.48 -6.49 11.83
C GLY A 304 3.64 -7.12 12.57
N VAL A 305 3.55 -8.43 12.77
CA VAL A 305 4.55 -9.22 13.49
C VAL A 305 4.94 -10.44 12.65
N PRO A 306 6.21 -10.58 12.23
CA PRO A 306 6.65 -11.73 11.47
C PRO A 306 6.83 -12.98 12.36
N TRP A 307 6.59 -14.18 11.82
CA TRP A 307 6.69 -15.46 12.56
C TRP A 307 8.12 -15.77 13.04
N LYS A 308 9.11 -15.21 12.35
CA LYS A 308 10.51 -15.15 12.71
C LYS A 308 10.91 -13.67 12.56
N PRO A 309 11.76 -13.12 13.44
CA PRO A 309 12.28 -11.77 13.25
C PRO A 309 12.87 -11.64 11.84
N VAL A 310 12.49 -10.59 11.11
CA VAL A 310 13.15 -10.23 9.85
C VAL A 310 14.58 -9.87 10.23
N GLN A 311 15.56 -10.59 9.68
CA GLN A 311 16.96 -10.23 9.88
C GLN A 311 17.17 -8.90 9.14
N SER A 312 17.60 -7.86 9.85
CA SER A 312 18.01 -6.60 9.24
C SER A 312 19.25 -6.85 8.39
N SER A 313 19.09 -7.11 7.10
CA SER A 313 20.21 -7.09 6.17
C SER A 313 20.71 -5.65 6.09
N ARG A 314 21.94 -5.41 6.55
CA ARG A 314 22.67 -4.18 6.25
C ARG A 314 22.70 -3.99 4.73
N GLU A 315 22.43 -2.76 4.29
CA GLU A 315 22.50 -2.31 2.91
C GLU A 315 23.80 -2.75 2.23
N THR A 316 23.68 -3.69 1.31
CA THR A 316 24.53 -3.81 0.10
C THR A 316 23.78 -4.75 -0.84
N ASP A 317 23.08 -4.20 -1.82
CA ASP A 317 23.32 -4.52 -3.23
C ASP A 317 22.30 -3.85 -4.15
N THR A 318 22.86 -3.06 -5.09
CA THR A 318 22.22 -2.45 -6.25
C THR A 318 21.44 -3.46 -7.07
N VAL A 319 20.11 -3.33 -7.11
CA VAL A 319 19.28 -4.06 -8.08
C VAL A 319 19.22 -3.25 -9.37
N ALA A 320 20.01 -3.67 -10.34
CA ALA A 320 19.94 -3.19 -11.71
C ALA A 320 18.56 -3.50 -12.32
N ALA A 321 17.83 -2.44 -12.69
CA ALA A 321 16.59 -2.53 -13.44
C ALA A 321 16.82 -3.25 -14.78
N ARG A 322 16.11 -4.36 -15.02
CA ARG A 322 16.05 -4.97 -16.35
C ARG A 322 15.11 -4.15 -17.23
N PRO A 323 15.53 -3.74 -18.44
CA PRO A 323 14.68 -2.95 -19.32
C PRO A 323 13.59 -3.85 -19.91
N TYR A 324 12.33 -3.50 -19.64
CA TYR A 324 11.21 -4.04 -20.40
C TYR A 324 11.13 -3.36 -21.77
N SER A 325 11.05 -4.19 -22.81
CA SER A 325 10.85 -3.76 -24.20
C SER A 325 9.37 -3.43 -24.43
N MET A 326 9.08 -2.17 -24.81
CA MET A 326 7.74 -1.71 -25.19
C MET A 326 7.46 -1.93 -26.69
N SER A 327 6.20 -2.18 -27.01
CA SER A 327 5.70 -2.21 -28.39
C SER A 327 5.61 -0.79 -29.00
N PRO A 328 5.68 -0.65 -30.34
CA PRO A 328 5.86 0.64 -31.01
C PRO A 328 4.74 1.67 -30.81
N ASN A 329 3.51 1.23 -30.46
CA ASN A 329 2.33 2.11 -30.43
C ASN A 329 2.20 2.95 -29.14
N LEU A 330 2.90 2.57 -28.05
CA LEU A 330 2.91 3.32 -26.78
C LEU A 330 4.00 4.41 -26.72
N ARG A 331 4.94 4.43 -27.68
CA ARG A 331 5.98 5.47 -27.75
C ARG A 331 5.43 6.84 -28.16
N MET A 332 4.36 6.89 -28.95
CA MET A 332 3.82 8.16 -29.47
C MET A 332 3.01 8.94 -28.43
N ALA A 333 2.21 8.28 -27.58
CA ALA A 333 1.38 8.96 -26.57
C ALA A 333 2.19 9.53 -25.39
N ALA A 334 3.30 8.86 -25.01
CA ALA A 334 4.19 9.35 -23.95
C ALA A 334 5.09 10.51 -24.42
N LEU A 335 5.40 10.59 -25.72
CA LEU A 335 6.20 11.66 -26.30
C LEU A 335 5.39 12.95 -26.53
N THR A 336 4.09 12.86 -26.84
CA THR A 336 3.23 14.04 -26.99
C THR A 336 2.98 14.73 -25.65
N GLY A 337 2.73 13.99 -24.57
CA GLY A 337 2.56 14.59 -23.23
C GLY A 337 3.82 15.30 -22.71
N LEU A 338 5.02 14.72 -22.95
CA LEU A 338 6.30 15.34 -22.58
C LEU A 338 6.64 16.54 -23.45
N ALA A 339 6.40 16.46 -24.77
CA ALA A 339 6.63 17.59 -25.68
C ALA A 339 5.69 18.75 -25.36
N VAL A 340 4.41 18.50 -25.04
CA VAL A 340 3.47 19.55 -24.67
C VAL A 340 3.79 20.16 -23.31
N TYR A 341 4.22 19.37 -22.32
CA TYR A 341 4.69 19.90 -21.03
C TYR A 341 6.00 20.70 -21.18
N MET A 342 6.98 20.18 -21.91
CA MET A 342 8.23 20.91 -22.20
C MET A 342 7.95 22.19 -22.98
N THR A 343 7.03 22.18 -23.94
CA THR A 343 6.69 23.37 -24.74
C THR A 343 5.91 24.38 -23.90
N ALA A 344 4.97 23.96 -23.05
CA ALA A 344 4.27 24.85 -22.12
C ALA A 344 5.22 25.45 -21.06
N CYS A 345 6.19 24.68 -20.57
CA CYS A 345 7.23 25.17 -19.66
C CYS A 345 8.26 26.06 -20.38
N TYR A 346 8.60 25.79 -21.65
CA TYR A 346 9.52 26.62 -22.45
C TYR A 346 8.87 27.92 -22.93
N GLU A 347 7.60 27.91 -23.31
CA GLU A 347 6.85 29.12 -23.69
C GLU A 347 6.58 30.03 -22.48
N GLY A 348 6.65 29.49 -21.25
CA GLY A 348 6.66 30.26 -20.00
C GLY A 348 8.00 30.92 -19.65
N PHE A 349 9.09 30.66 -20.39
CA PHE A 349 10.45 31.08 -20.01
C PHE A 349 11.01 32.33 -20.74
N ILE A 350 10.14 33.17 -21.33
CA ILE A 350 10.46 34.58 -21.68
C ILE A 350 9.51 35.57 -20.94
N GLY A 351 8.83 35.12 -19.88
CA GLY A 351 7.92 35.97 -19.08
C GLY A 351 8.46 36.47 -17.74
N ARG A 352 9.60 35.97 -17.25
CA ARG A 352 10.10 36.25 -15.88
C ARG A 352 11.45 37.00 -15.82
N THR A 353 11.71 37.92 -16.74
CA THR A 353 12.85 38.87 -16.65
C THR A 353 12.46 40.33 -16.45
N ARG A 354 11.24 40.63 -15.96
CA ARG A 354 10.89 41.98 -15.46
C ARG A 354 10.25 41.91 -14.09
N ARG A 355 11.07 41.66 -13.07
CA ARG A 355 10.74 42.03 -11.69
C ARG A 355 11.99 42.23 -10.84
N TRP A 356 12.94 42.98 -11.40
CA TRP A 356 14.00 43.69 -10.69
C TRP A 356 14.36 44.91 -11.55
N GLU A 357 13.48 45.91 -11.52
CA GLU A 357 13.72 47.34 -11.73
C GLU A 357 12.46 48.12 -11.34
#